data_AF-A0A7C6Q1Q5-F1
#
_entry.id   AF-A0A7C6Q1Q5-F1
#
_cell.length_a   1.000
_cell.length_b   1.000
_cell.length_c   1.000
_cell.angle_alpha   90.00
_cell.angle_beta   90.00
_cell.angle_gamma   90.00
#
_symmetry.space_group_name_H-M   'P 1'
#
loop_
_entity.id
_entity.type
_entity.pdbx_description
1 polymer ?
#
loop_
_entity_poly.entity_id
_entity_poly.type
_entity_poly.pdbx_seq_one_letter_code
_entity_poly.pdbx_strand_id
1 'polypeptide(L)'
;MITLHLTRSDDYEGVYLPLPSTPAEIGEAWAYLDSISDDVDSTRIVGAISNVWGIGQYLENANVTGSGQFENLNRIAELTLGLDRGQCRIFEGALHAESVNSLDDVIAIGERLGHYLLIPEASTDRELGVYLVETGVMPFDEGVQPYLDYTKIGIEYYANHGGAYTAGGYVLRRDSAEQELQDIVDAHQDGQPLGGMKMGGM
;
A
#
# COMPACT_ATOMS: atom_id res chain seq x y z
N MET A 1 -3.38 12.41 -3.39
CA MET A 1 -2.61 13.51 -4.04
C MET A 1 -1.19 13.03 -4.18
N ILE A 2 -0.60 13.14 -5.36
CA ILE A 2 0.79 12.77 -5.62
C ILE A 2 1.53 14.01 -6.14
N THR A 3 2.73 14.27 -5.64
CA THR A 3 3.65 15.27 -6.21
C THR A 3 4.98 14.60 -6.48
N LEU A 4 5.42 14.59 -7.73
CA LEU A 4 6.71 14.03 -8.13
C LEU A 4 7.81 15.08 -7.99
N HIS A 5 9.00 14.65 -7.60
CA HIS A 5 10.22 15.42 -7.72
C HIS A 5 11.03 14.86 -8.90
N LEU A 6 11.11 15.65 -9.97
CA LEU A 6 11.83 15.32 -11.20
C LEU A 6 13.14 16.07 -11.24
N THR A 7 14.19 15.40 -11.69
CA THR A 7 15.48 16.02 -11.96
C THR A 7 16.01 15.55 -13.32
N ARG A 8 17.00 16.27 -13.83
CA ARG A 8 17.77 15.92 -15.01
C ARG A 8 19.25 16.16 -14.75
N SER A 9 20.06 15.12 -14.97
CA SER A 9 21.52 15.07 -14.76
C SER A 9 22.02 15.28 -13.32
N ASP A 10 21.56 16.31 -12.59
CA ASP A 10 22.06 16.69 -11.26
C ASP A 10 21.02 16.55 -10.14
N ASP A 11 21.31 15.75 -9.12
CA ASP A 11 20.39 15.42 -8.02
C ASP A 11 20.04 16.62 -7.10
N TYR A 12 20.69 17.78 -7.27
CA TYR A 12 20.49 18.98 -6.44
C TYR A 12 19.46 19.99 -6.97
N GLU A 13 19.17 19.98 -8.27
CA GLU A 13 18.16 20.86 -8.89
C GLU A 13 17.06 20.03 -9.57
N GLY A 14 15.81 20.51 -9.50
CA GLY A 14 14.67 19.76 -9.97
C GLY A 14 13.35 20.52 -9.85
N VAL A 15 12.29 19.93 -10.39
CA VAL A 15 10.94 20.48 -10.39
C VAL A 15 9.99 19.56 -9.62
N TYR A 16 9.12 20.18 -8.83
CA TYR A 16 8.00 19.48 -8.20
C TYR A 16 6.78 19.57 -9.11
N LEU A 17 6.27 18.42 -9.54
CA LEU A 17 5.14 18.32 -10.46
C LEU A 17 3.95 17.62 -9.75
N PRO A 18 2.87 18.36 -9.42
CA PRO A 18 1.66 17.78 -8.84
C PRO A 18 0.87 16.99 -9.88
N LEU A 19 0.45 15.77 -9.52
CA LEU A 19 -0.36 14.89 -10.37
C LEU A 19 -1.82 14.78 -9.88
N PRO A 20 -2.80 14.60 -10.79
CA PRO A 20 -2.61 14.54 -12.24
C PRO A 20 -2.27 15.91 -12.83
N SER A 21 -1.38 15.94 -13.82
CA SER A 21 -0.97 17.15 -14.55
C SER A 21 -1.51 17.16 -15.97
N THR A 22 -1.85 18.34 -16.46
CA THR A 22 -2.18 18.58 -17.87
C THR A 22 -0.92 18.57 -18.76
N PRO A 23 -1.06 18.39 -20.09
CA PRO A 23 0.07 18.49 -21.01
C PRO A 23 0.80 19.84 -20.94
N ALA A 24 0.11 20.93 -20.58
CA ALA A 24 0.71 22.25 -20.43
C ALA A 24 1.63 22.31 -19.20
N GLU A 25 1.17 21.85 -18.04
CA GLU A 25 1.96 21.79 -16.80
C GLU A 25 3.17 20.84 -16.95
N ILE A 26 2.98 19.71 -17.64
CA ILE A 26 4.08 18.81 -17.99
C ILE A 26 5.09 19.55 -18.89
N GLY A 27 4.64 20.27 -19.90
CA GLY A 27 5.49 21.08 -20.78
C GLY A 27 6.27 22.17 -20.05
N GLU A 28 5.67 22.83 -19.06
CA GLU A 28 6.35 23.81 -18.19
C GLU A 28 7.43 23.15 -17.34
N ALA A 29 7.15 21.97 -16.76
CA ALA A 29 8.13 21.19 -16.02
C ALA A 29 9.31 20.77 -16.93
N TRP A 30 9.04 20.35 -18.17
CA TRP A 30 10.09 20.02 -19.14
C TRP A 30 10.94 21.23 -19.52
N ALA A 31 10.32 22.39 -19.77
CA ALA A 31 11.06 23.60 -20.08
C ALA A 31 11.99 24.04 -18.93
N TYR A 32 11.59 23.79 -17.67
CA TYR A 32 12.45 24.00 -16.52
C TYR A 32 13.61 22.98 -16.49
N LEU A 33 13.35 21.70 -16.74
CA LEU A 33 14.37 20.66 -16.82
C LEU A 33 15.38 20.92 -17.95
N ASP A 34 14.94 21.47 -19.09
CA ASP A 34 15.80 21.91 -20.20
C ASP A 34 16.76 23.02 -19.76
N SER A 35 16.37 23.86 -18.80
CA SER A 35 17.26 24.89 -18.23
C SER A 35 18.35 24.32 -17.31
N ILE A 36 18.15 23.10 -16.78
CA ILE A 36 19.13 22.38 -15.95
C ILE A 36 20.13 21.63 -16.85
N SER A 37 19.63 20.90 -17.84
CA SER A 37 20.45 20.10 -18.75
C SER A 37 19.73 19.77 -20.05
N ASP A 38 20.46 19.72 -21.16
CA ASP A 38 19.96 19.28 -22.46
C ASP A 38 19.87 17.73 -22.59
N ASP A 39 20.42 16.97 -21.63
CA ASP A 39 20.41 15.50 -21.63
C ASP A 39 19.05 14.96 -21.16
N VAL A 40 18.07 14.93 -22.08
CA VAL A 40 16.71 14.47 -21.83
C VAL A 40 16.66 13.05 -21.26
N ASP A 41 17.55 12.16 -21.71
CA ASP A 41 17.59 10.75 -21.30
C ASP A 41 17.98 10.58 -19.82
N SER A 42 18.59 11.60 -19.21
CA SER A 42 18.91 11.61 -17.78
C SER A 42 17.74 12.02 -16.88
N THR A 43 16.57 12.31 -17.44
CA THR A 43 15.38 12.72 -16.67
C THR A 43 14.83 11.55 -15.86
N ARG A 44 14.65 11.76 -14.55
CA ARG A 44 14.16 10.73 -13.63
C ARG A 44 13.41 11.31 -12.45
N ILE A 45 12.57 10.47 -11.86
CA ILE A 45 11.90 10.75 -10.59
C ILE A 45 12.90 10.40 -9.47
N VAL A 46 13.15 11.36 -8.58
CA VAL A 46 14.02 11.18 -7.40
C VAL A 46 13.24 11.22 -6.08
N GLY A 47 11.93 11.37 -6.17
CA GLY A 47 11.04 11.23 -5.03
C GLY A 47 9.59 11.47 -5.41
N ALA A 48 8.69 11.00 -4.55
CA ALA A 48 7.27 11.29 -4.65
C ALA A 48 6.68 11.54 -3.27
N ILE A 49 5.84 12.57 -3.17
CA ILE A 49 5.03 12.88 -2.00
C ILE A 49 3.63 12.32 -2.26
N SER A 50 3.13 11.46 -1.36
CA SER A 50 1.80 10.86 -1.51
C SER A 50 1.15 10.54 -0.17
N ASN A 51 -0.18 10.42 -0.17
CA ASN A 51 -0.95 9.88 0.95
C ASN A 51 -0.82 8.36 1.08
N VAL A 52 -0.49 7.67 -0.02
CA VAL A 52 -0.16 6.25 -0.01
C VAL A 52 1.32 6.14 0.30
N TRP A 53 1.65 5.68 1.52
CA TRP A 53 3.04 5.59 1.96
C TRP A 53 3.81 4.63 1.04
N GLY A 54 5.04 4.99 0.69
CA GLY A 54 5.96 4.10 -0.01
C GLY A 54 5.67 3.98 -1.51
N ILE A 55 4.56 4.55 -2.01
CA ILE A 55 4.22 4.47 -3.44
C ILE A 55 5.35 5.02 -4.33
N GLY A 56 6.11 6.02 -3.85
CA GLY A 56 7.22 6.62 -4.58
C GLY A 56 8.26 5.62 -5.08
N GLN A 57 8.58 4.57 -4.29
CA GLN A 57 9.57 3.57 -4.69
C GLN A 57 9.14 2.77 -5.94
N TYR A 58 7.83 2.69 -6.22
CA TYR A 58 7.27 2.06 -7.41
C TYR A 58 7.17 3.05 -8.59
N LEU A 59 7.14 4.36 -8.32
CA LEU A 59 7.09 5.40 -9.35
C LEU A 59 8.50 5.80 -9.82
N GLU A 60 9.51 5.72 -8.96
CA GLU A 60 10.90 6.12 -9.24
C GLU A 60 11.52 5.37 -10.43
N ASN A 61 11.07 4.14 -10.69
CA ASN A 61 11.55 3.33 -11.81
C ASN A 61 10.88 3.67 -13.16
N ALA A 62 9.91 4.59 -13.18
CA ALA A 62 9.25 4.97 -14.42
C ALA A 62 10.20 5.72 -15.35
N ASN A 63 10.26 5.27 -16.61
CA ASN A 63 10.97 6.01 -17.65
C ASN A 63 10.11 7.20 -18.12
N VAL A 64 10.20 8.34 -17.45
CA VAL A 64 9.33 9.50 -17.70
C VAL A 64 9.44 10.12 -19.10
N THR A 65 10.47 9.78 -19.88
CA THR A 65 10.61 10.18 -21.29
C THR A 65 9.90 9.20 -22.25
N GLY A 66 9.50 8.03 -21.75
CA GLY A 66 8.77 7.02 -22.48
C GLY A 66 7.34 7.43 -22.80
N SER A 67 6.85 7.04 -23.97
CA SER A 67 5.45 7.25 -24.36
C SER A 67 4.50 6.51 -23.40
N GLY A 68 3.41 7.17 -22.98
CA GLY A 68 2.39 6.57 -22.10
C GLY A 68 2.71 6.66 -20.59
N GLN A 69 3.93 7.04 -20.23
CA GLN A 69 4.37 6.97 -18.83
C GLN A 69 3.73 8.06 -17.96
N PHE A 70 3.59 9.27 -18.48
CA PHE A 70 2.87 10.33 -17.80
C PHE A 70 1.37 10.08 -17.71
N GLU A 71 0.78 9.43 -18.72
CA GLU A 71 -0.61 8.98 -18.68
C GLU A 71 -0.82 7.96 -17.55
N ASN A 72 0.11 6.99 -17.41
CA ASN A 72 0.07 6.03 -16.31
C ASN A 72 0.29 6.71 -14.94
N LEU A 73 1.24 7.63 -14.81
CA LEU A 73 1.45 8.40 -13.59
C LEU A 73 0.22 9.23 -13.19
N ASN A 74 -0.41 9.89 -14.16
CA ASN A 74 -1.68 10.60 -13.96
C ASN A 74 -2.78 9.65 -13.52
N ARG A 75 -2.90 8.47 -14.14
CA ARG A 75 -3.89 7.46 -13.77
C ARG A 75 -3.70 6.98 -12.33
N ILE A 76 -2.46 6.74 -11.91
CA ILE A 76 -2.15 6.38 -10.51
C ILE A 76 -2.56 7.52 -9.58
N ALA A 77 -2.24 8.78 -9.92
CA ALA A 77 -2.64 9.92 -9.12
C ALA A 77 -4.17 10.03 -8.99
N GLU A 78 -4.92 9.86 -10.07
CA GLU A 78 -6.39 9.81 -10.07
C GLU A 78 -6.93 8.72 -9.14
N LEU A 79 -6.37 7.50 -9.22
CA LEU A 79 -6.75 6.40 -8.32
C LEU A 79 -6.55 6.81 -6.86
N THR A 80 -5.40 7.40 -6.51
CA THR A 80 -5.11 7.82 -5.13
C THR A 80 -5.94 9.00 -4.62
N LEU A 81 -6.52 9.83 -5.49
CA LEU A 81 -7.35 10.96 -5.07
C LEU A 81 -8.68 10.52 -4.46
N GLY A 82 -9.21 9.38 -4.89
CA GLY A 82 -10.48 8.84 -4.39
C GLY A 82 -10.36 7.97 -3.15
N LEU A 83 -9.13 7.67 -2.69
CA LEU A 83 -8.92 6.71 -1.60
C LEU A 83 -9.11 7.36 -0.23
N ASP A 84 -9.86 6.67 0.63
CA ASP A 84 -9.85 6.96 2.06
C ASP A 84 -8.57 6.42 2.74
N ARG A 85 -8.45 6.64 4.05
CA ARG A 85 -7.25 6.23 4.82
C ARG A 85 -7.09 4.70 4.90
N GLY A 86 -8.19 3.94 4.95
CA GLY A 86 -8.15 2.47 4.97
C GLY A 86 -7.72 1.93 3.61
N GLN A 87 -8.28 2.47 2.54
CA GLN A 87 -7.91 2.14 1.17
C GLN A 87 -6.45 2.52 0.85
N CYS A 88 -5.94 3.65 1.36
CA CYS A 88 -4.52 3.99 1.22
C CYS A 88 -3.61 2.95 1.89
N ARG A 89 -3.98 2.43 3.07
CA ARG A 89 -3.22 1.37 3.77
C ARG A 89 -3.28 0.05 3.02
N ILE A 90 -4.46 -0.31 2.49
CA ILE A 90 -4.62 -1.50 1.65
C ILE A 90 -3.73 -1.37 0.41
N PHE A 91 -3.70 -0.20 -0.23
CA PHE A 91 -2.88 0.00 -1.42
C PHE A 91 -1.38 -0.10 -1.11
N GLU A 92 -0.91 0.54 -0.02
CA GLU A 92 0.47 0.41 0.47
C GLU A 92 0.85 -1.06 0.66
N GLY A 93 0.04 -1.82 1.40
CA GLY A 93 0.35 -3.22 1.70
C GLY A 93 0.25 -4.14 0.50
N ALA A 94 -0.72 -3.90 -0.39
CA ALA A 94 -0.86 -4.65 -1.64
C ALA A 94 0.37 -4.44 -2.54
N LEU A 95 0.87 -3.21 -2.66
CA LEU A 95 2.09 -2.96 -3.44
C LEU A 95 3.31 -3.72 -2.87
N HIS A 96 3.44 -3.84 -1.55
CA HIS A 96 4.52 -4.61 -0.92
C HIS A 96 4.34 -6.12 -1.02
N ALA A 97 3.10 -6.60 -1.05
CA ALA A 97 2.78 -8.03 -1.14
C ALA A 97 2.94 -8.58 -2.56
N GLU A 98 2.80 -7.71 -3.57
CA GLU A 98 2.81 -8.08 -4.98
C GLU A 98 4.17 -7.90 -5.65
N SER A 99 4.39 -8.63 -6.75
CA SER A 99 5.53 -8.40 -7.63
C SER A 99 5.23 -7.26 -8.59
N VAL A 100 5.56 -6.02 -8.19
CA VAL A 100 5.36 -4.81 -8.99
C VAL A 100 6.56 -4.55 -9.89
N ASN A 101 6.39 -4.63 -11.22
CA ASN A 101 7.46 -4.44 -12.20
C ASN A 101 7.24 -3.23 -13.11
N SER A 102 6.04 -2.63 -13.07
CA SER A 102 5.64 -1.55 -13.97
C SER A 102 4.58 -0.66 -13.34
N LEU A 103 4.37 0.52 -13.93
CA LEU A 103 3.24 1.39 -13.56
C LEU A 103 1.88 0.72 -13.83
N ASP A 104 1.80 -0.14 -14.84
CA ASP A 104 0.58 -0.91 -15.13
C ASP A 104 0.24 -1.88 -13.99
N ASP A 105 1.24 -2.47 -13.33
CA ASP A 105 1.02 -3.30 -12.14
C ASP A 105 0.48 -2.46 -10.97
N VAL A 106 1.04 -1.26 -10.76
CA VAL A 106 0.56 -0.31 -9.74
C VAL A 106 -0.90 0.06 -9.99
N ILE A 107 -1.26 0.36 -11.25
CA ILE A 107 -2.64 0.65 -11.66
C ILE A 107 -3.54 -0.56 -11.42
N ALA A 108 -3.13 -1.75 -11.87
CA ALA A 108 -3.92 -2.97 -11.74
C ALA A 108 -4.21 -3.33 -10.26
N ILE A 109 -3.24 -3.10 -9.37
CA ILE A 109 -3.43 -3.26 -7.91
C ILE A 109 -4.41 -2.20 -7.39
N GLY A 110 -4.21 -0.93 -7.75
CA GLY A 110 -5.06 0.18 -7.32
C GLY A 110 -6.52 0.08 -7.80
N GLU A 111 -6.78 -0.55 -8.94
CA GLU A 111 -8.13 -0.81 -9.44
C GLU A 111 -8.81 -2.00 -8.75
N ARG A 112 -8.02 -2.82 -8.04
CA ARG A 112 -8.45 -4.09 -7.44
C ARG A 112 -8.25 -4.12 -5.92
N LEU A 113 -8.27 -2.96 -5.26
CA LEU A 113 -8.12 -2.89 -3.79
C LEU A 113 -9.13 -3.76 -3.03
N GLY A 114 -10.33 -3.96 -3.59
CA GLY A 114 -11.34 -4.85 -3.04
C GLY A 114 -10.93 -6.34 -2.99
N HIS A 115 -9.85 -6.74 -3.64
CA HIS A 115 -9.28 -8.10 -3.56
C HIS A 115 -8.32 -8.29 -2.40
N TYR A 116 -8.12 -7.28 -1.56
CA TYR A 116 -7.23 -7.34 -0.41
C TYR A 116 -8.00 -7.15 0.90
N LEU A 117 -7.45 -7.69 1.97
CA LEU A 117 -7.87 -7.46 3.35
C LEU A 117 -6.82 -6.62 4.06
N LEU A 118 -7.27 -5.79 5.00
CA LEU A 118 -6.41 -5.15 5.98
C LEU A 118 -6.78 -5.68 7.36
N ILE A 119 -5.82 -6.33 8.01
CA ILE A 119 -5.85 -6.59 9.45
C ILE A 119 -5.19 -5.39 10.14
N PRO A 120 -5.97 -4.47 10.74
CA PRO A 120 -5.41 -3.30 11.39
C PRO A 120 -4.57 -3.73 12.59
N GLU A 121 -3.51 -2.96 12.88
CA GLU A 121 -2.67 -3.12 14.09
C GLU A 121 -1.88 -4.44 14.18
N ALA A 122 -1.96 -5.31 13.17
CA ALA A 122 -1.10 -6.48 13.01
C ALA A 122 0.15 -6.14 12.18
N SER A 123 1.10 -5.36 12.73
CA SER A 123 2.30 -4.92 12.01
C SER A 123 3.52 -5.81 12.21
N THR A 124 3.39 -6.85 13.03
CA THR A 124 4.45 -7.81 13.37
C THR A 124 3.89 -9.22 13.43
N ASP A 125 4.76 -10.23 13.33
CA ASP A 125 4.36 -11.65 13.48
C ASP A 125 3.61 -11.89 14.79
N ARG A 126 4.09 -11.31 15.90
CA ARG A 126 3.44 -11.46 17.20
C ARG A 126 2.03 -10.87 17.22
N GLU A 127 1.86 -9.66 16.70
CA GLU A 127 0.55 -9.00 16.66
C GLU A 127 -0.42 -9.75 15.75
N LEU A 128 0.05 -10.26 14.60
CA LEU A 128 -0.75 -11.11 13.73
C LEU A 128 -1.19 -12.39 14.44
N GLY A 129 -0.28 -13.07 15.14
CA GLY A 129 -0.63 -14.26 15.90
C GLY A 129 -1.63 -14.00 17.02
N VAL A 130 -1.48 -12.88 17.74
CA VAL A 130 -2.47 -12.44 18.76
C VAL A 130 -3.83 -12.22 18.11
N TYR A 131 -3.88 -11.45 17.01
CA TYR A 131 -5.12 -11.17 16.29
C TYR A 131 -5.84 -12.45 15.89
N LEU A 132 -5.13 -13.41 15.27
CA LEU A 132 -5.72 -14.66 14.79
C LEU A 132 -6.37 -15.48 15.92
N VAL A 133 -5.74 -15.52 17.10
CA VAL A 133 -6.26 -16.28 18.25
C VAL A 133 -7.41 -15.55 18.94
N GLU A 134 -7.25 -14.24 19.21
CA GLU A 134 -8.26 -13.46 19.94
C GLU A 134 -9.54 -13.26 19.15
N THR A 135 -9.45 -13.16 17.83
CA THR A 135 -10.63 -13.03 16.94
C THR A 135 -11.29 -14.36 16.62
N GLY A 136 -10.68 -15.49 17.00
CA GLY A 136 -11.22 -16.82 16.78
C GLY A 136 -10.94 -17.41 15.40
N VAL A 137 -10.25 -16.69 14.51
CA VAL A 137 -9.79 -17.23 13.20
C VAL A 137 -8.94 -18.49 13.40
N MET A 138 -8.11 -18.51 14.45
CA MET A 138 -7.39 -19.69 14.90
C MET A 138 -7.77 -20.02 16.35
N PRO A 139 -8.82 -20.85 16.56
CA PRO A 139 -9.38 -21.05 17.88
C PRO A 139 -8.50 -21.93 18.76
N PHE A 140 -8.27 -21.49 20.00
CA PHE A 140 -7.64 -22.25 21.08
C PHE A 140 -8.43 -22.10 22.37
N ASP A 141 -8.42 -23.14 23.20
CA ASP A 141 -9.00 -23.10 24.55
C ASP A 141 -8.41 -21.95 25.37
N GLU A 142 -9.26 -21.15 26.03
CA GLU A 142 -8.85 -19.96 26.82
C GLU A 142 -7.77 -20.29 27.86
N GLY A 143 -7.83 -21.48 28.48
CA GLY A 143 -6.85 -21.91 29.47
C GLY A 143 -5.45 -22.17 28.91
N VAL A 144 -5.31 -22.34 27.60
CA VAL A 144 -4.03 -22.57 26.91
C VAL A 144 -3.46 -21.28 26.32
N GLN A 145 -4.31 -20.29 25.99
CA GLN A 145 -3.90 -19.03 25.37
C GLN A 145 -2.72 -18.32 26.06
N PRO A 146 -2.61 -18.26 27.40
CA PRO A 146 -1.46 -17.63 28.06
C PRO A 146 -0.10 -18.27 27.77
N TYR A 147 -0.08 -19.50 27.24
CA TYR A 147 1.12 -20.30 27.00
C TYR A 147 1.47 -20.42 25.51
N LEU A 148 0.68 -19.83 24.62
CA LEU A 148 0.91 -19.89 23.18
C LEU A 148 2.10 -19.01 22.76
N ASP A 149 2.85 -19.49 21.77
CA ASP A 149 3.86 -18.71 21.08
C ASP A 149 3.20 -17.95 19.91
N TYR A 150 2.62 -16.80 20.22
CA TYR A 150 1.94 -15.95 19.24
C TYR A 150 2.85 -15.50 18.10
N THR A 151 4.14 -15.27 18.37
CA THR A 151 5.09 -14.92 17.31
C THR A 151 5.19 -16.06 16.30
N LYS A 152 5.34 -17.30 16.78
CA LYS A 152 5.41 -18.46 15.88
C LYS A 152 4.11 -18.68 15.11
N ILE A 153 2.95 -18.48 15.74
CA ILE A 153 1.65 -18.55 15.07
C ILE A 153 1.60 -17.55 13.89
N GLY A 154 1.97 -16.29 14.13
CA GLY A 154 1.98 -15.28 13.08
C GLY A 154 2.97 -15.57 11.95
N ILE A 155 4.19 -16.05 12.27
CA ILE A 155 5.19 -16.46 11.27
C ILE A 155 4.61 -17.54 10.35
N GLU A 156 4.03 -18.60 10.93
CA GLU A 156 3.45 -19.71 10.16
C GLU A 156 2.26 -19.23 9.32
N TYR A 157 1.42 -18.34 9.86
CA TYR A 157 0.32 -17.76 9.09
C TYR A 157 0.85 -16.95 7.91
N TYR A 158 1.75 -15.99 8.15
CA TYR A 158 2.35 -15.16 7.11
C TYR A 158 3.00 -16.01 6.01
N ALA A 159 3.76 -17.05 6.37
CA ALA A 159 4.41 -17.94 5.41
C ALA A 159 3.43 -18.70 4.51
N ASN A 160 2.26 -19.08 5.02
CA ASN A 160 1.26 -19.82 4.27
C ASN A 160 0.31 -18.93 3.43
N HIS A 161 0.15 -17.67 3.83
CA HIS A 161 -0.86 -16.76 3.25
C HIS A 161 -0.25 -15.61 2.43
N GLY A 162 1.07 -15.37 2.59
CA GLY A 162 1.78 -14.27 1.92
C GLY A 162 1.45 -12.92 2.56
N GLY A 163 1.29 -11.87 1.74
CA GLY A 163 0.96 -10.54 2.22
C GLY A 163 2.15 -9.71 2.67
N ALA A 164 1.89 -8.55 3.28
CA ALA A 164 2.91 -7.63 3.73
C ALA A 164 2.50 -6.88 5.00
N TYR A 165 3.47 -6.70 5.90
CA TYR A 165 3.34 -5.81 7.04
C TYR A 165 3.59 -4.37 6.60
N THR A 166 2.76 -3.46 7.11
CA THR A 166 2.86 -2.01 6.90
C THR A 166 2.70 -1.29 8.23
N ALA A 167 2.96 0.01 8.25
CA ALA A 167 2.62 0.85 9.41
C ALA A 167 1.10 0.87 9.71
N GLY A 168 0.26 0.49 8.74
CA GLY A 168 -1.18 0.39 8.88
C GLY A 168 -1.70 -0.96 9.41
N GLY A 169 -0.85 -1.99 9.50
CA GLY A 169 -1.21 -3.37 9.81
C GLY A 169 -0.76 -4.35 8.73
N TYR A 170 -1.40 -5.51 8.67
CA TYR A 170 -1.06 -6.58 7.72
C TYR A 170 -2.07 -6.61 6.57
N VAL A 171 -1.56 -6.61 5.34
CA VAL A 171 -2.37 -6.68 4.13
C VAL A 171 -2.06 -7.95 3.37
N LEU A 172 -3.10 -8.67 2.97
CA LEU A 172 -3.02 -9.91 2.21
C LEU A 172 -4.15 -9.98 1.19
N ARG A 173 -4.01 -10.88 0.20
CA ARG A 173 -5.10 -11.13 -0.73
C ARG A 173 -6.25 -11.86 -0.04
N ARG A 174 -7.48 -11.49 -0.42
CA ARG A 174 -8.71 -12.14 0.05
C ARG A 174 -8.75 -13.62 -0.28
N ASP A 175 -8.32 -14.01 -1.48
CA ASP A 175 -8.34 -15.41 -1.93
C ASP A 175 -7.29 -16.29 -1.23
N SER A 176 -6.29 -15.68 -0.60
CA SER A 176 -5.35 -16.37 0.28
C SER A 176 -5.90 -16.57 1.69
N ALA A 177 -6.88 -15.78 2.14
CA ALA A 177 -7.38 -15.75 3.51
C ALA A 177 -8.56 -16.72 3.74
N GLU A 178 -8.69 -17.24 4.97
CA GLU A 178 -9.84 -18.03 5.38
C GLU A 178 -11.14 -17.20 5.36
N GLN A 179 -12.27 -17.86 5.08
CA GLN A 179 -13.58 -17.20 5.05
C GLN A 179 -13.91 -16.53 6.38
N GLU A 180 -13.53 -17.14 7.50
CA GLU A 180 -13.77 -16.58 8.83
C GLU A 180 -13.03 -15.24 9.05
N LEU A 181 -11.79 -15.13 8.57
CA LEU A 181 -11.06 -13.86 8.59
C LEU A 181 -11.73 -12.82 7.69
N GLN A 182 -12.18 -13.21 6.49
CA GLN A 182 -12.89 -12.31 5.57
C GLN A 182 -14.16 -11.75 6.24
N ASP A 183 -14.97 -12.63 6.83
CA ASP A 183 -16.23 -12.28 7.50
C ASP A 183 -15.99 -11.32 8.68
N ILE A 184 -14.95 -11.56 9.49
CA ILE A 184 -14.57 -10.70 10.61
C ILE A 184 -14.15 -9.32 10.13
N VAL A 185 -13.28 -9.24 9.12
CA VAL A 185 -12.79 -7.95 8.59
C VAL A 185 -13.94 -7.15 7.97
N ASP A 186 -14.82 -7.79 7.20
CA ASP A 186 -15.95 -7.13 6.55
C ASP A 186 -16.97 -6.62 7.58
N ALA A 187 -17.25 -7.38 8.66
CA ALA A 187 -18.12 -6.94 9.75
C ALA A 187 -17.58 -5.69 10.48
N HIS A 188 -16.26 -5.56 10.63
CA HIS A 188 -15.64 -4.39 11.24
C HIS A 188 -15.72 -3.14 10.34
N GLN A 189 -15.69 -3.30 9.02
CA GLN A 189 -15.79 -2.18 8.06
C GLN A 189 -17.21 -1.60 8.00
N ASP A 190 -18.24 -2.43 8.19
CA ASP A 190 -19.65 -2.01 8.18
C ASP A 190 -20.12 -1.35 9.49
N GLY A 191 -19.22 -1.16 10.46
CA GLY A 191 -19.53 -0.51 11.74
C GLY A 191 -20.44 -1.34 12.65
N GLN A 192 -20.49 -2.67 12.45
CA GLN A 192 -21.19 -3.54 13.36
C GLN A 192 -20.35 -3.74 14.63
N PRO A 193 -20.84 -3.37 15.82
CA PRO A 193 -20.13 -3.69 17.05
C PRO A 193 -20.04 -5.21 17.18
N LEU A 194 -18.82 -5.72 17.42
CA LEU A 194 -18.60 -7.06 17.93
C LEU A 194 -19.62 -7.31 19.05
N GLY A 195 -20.53 -8.26 18.82
CA GLY A 195 -21.57 -8.61 19.78
C GLY A 195 -20.93 -9.04 21.10
N GLY A 196 -20.88 -8.12 22.05
CA GLY A 196 -20.68 -8.37 23.48
C GLY A 196 -19.47 -9.23 23.86
N MET A 197 -18.24 -8.79 23.58
CA MET A 197 -17.10 -9.27 24.35
C MET A 197 -17.18 -8.67 25.75
N LYS A 198 -17.68 -9.47 26.70
CA LYS A 198 -17.64 -9.15 28.13
C LYS A 198 -16.18 -9.00 28.52
N MET A 199 -15.79 -7.77 28.87
CA MET A 199 -14.61 -7.48 29.66
C MET A 199 -14.76 -8.21 31.01
N GLY A 200 -14.24 -9.43 31.08
CA GLY A 200 -14.12 -10.20 32.31
C GLY A 200 -13.04 -9.56 33.18
N GLY A 201 -13.43 -8.55 33.96
CA GLY A 201 -12.60 -8.06 35.04
C GLY A 201 -12.50 -9.09 36.16
N MET A 202 -11.28 -9.46 36.51
CA MET A 202 -10.78 -9.59 37.88
C MET A 202 -9.26 -9.78 37.86
#